data_AF-A0A7Y1ZW93-F1
#
_entry.id   AF-A0A7Y1ZW93-F1
#
_cell.length_a   1.000
_cell.length_b   1.000
_cell.length_c   1.000
_cell.angle_alpha   90.00
_cell.angle_beta   90.00
_cell.angle_gamma   90.00
#
_symmetry.space_group_name_H-M   'P 1'
#
loop_
_entity.id
_entity.type
_entity.pdbx_description
1 polymer ?
#
loop_
_entity_poly.entity_id
_entity_poly.type
_entity_poly.pdbx_seq_one_letter_code
_entity_poly.pdbx_strand_id
1 'polypeptide(L)'
;MASSPQSYQKRQRELRKKEKKAEKQAIRHGKTAAKKEEDDNDDGPDEDALLEEFRVLNETFADGGVSQDDFDYRKAEIFAAMGLGDPPEPREDAADAADEAAQSAD
;
A
#
# COMPACT_ATOMS: atom_id res chain seq x y z
N MET A 1 3.47 -42.10 -40.81
CA MET A 1 4.02 -40.98 -40.00
C MET A 1 3.63 -41.20 -38.55
N ALA A 2 4.53 -41.74 -37.72
CA ALA A 2 4.24 -42.05 -36.31
C ALA A 2 4.80 -40.94 -35.42
N SER A 3 3.95 -40.14 -34.75
CA SER A 3 4.42 -39.21 -33.73
C SER A 3 4.91 -40.02 -32.53
N SER A 4 6.19 -39.90 -32.17
CA SER A 4 6.76 -40.69 -31.08
C SER A 4 6.05 -40.37 -29.74
N PRO A 5 5.81 -41.38 -28.88
CA PRO A 5 5.17 -41.19 -27.57
C PRO A 5 5.86 -40.13 -26.68
N GLN A 6 7.18 -39.96 -26.87
CA GLN A 6 8.01 -38.95 -26.20
C GLN A 6 7.54 -37.51 -26.49
N SER A 7 7.07 -37.24 -27.72
CA SER A 7 6.59 -35.92 -28.13
C SER A 7 5.24 -35.57 -27.53
N TYR A 8 4.34 -36.56 -27.42
CA TYR A 8 3.03 -36.41 -26.81
C TYR A 8 3.13 -36.16 -25.30
N GLN A 9 3.97 -36.93 -24.60
CA GLN A 9 4.20 -36.73 -23.17
C GLN A 9 4.83 -35.36 -22.86
N LYS A 10 5.76 -34.87 -23.71
CA LYS A 10 6.28 -33.51 -23.60
C LYS A 10 5.18 -32.45 -23.78
N ARG A 11 4.32 -32.60 -24.79
CA ARG A 11 3.18 -31.69 -25.02
C ARG A 11 2.22 -31.66 -23.83
N GLN A 12 1.91 -32.82 -23.23
CA GLN A 12 1.06 -32.91 -22.04
C GLN A 12 1.67 -32.21 -20.82
N ARG A 13 2.99 -32.32 -20.63
CA ARG A 13 3.68 -31.61 -19.54
C ARG A 13 3.65 -30.09 -19.74
N GLU A 14 3.81 -29.64 -20.97
CA GLU A 14 3.72 -28.22 -21.31
C GLU A 14 2.30 -27.67 -21.17
N LEU A 15 1.26 -28.45 -21.52
CA LEU A 15 -0.14 -28.09 -21.27
C LEU A 15 -0.42 -27.93 -19.76
N ARG A 16 -0.03 -28.92 -18.94
CA ARG A 16 -0.21 -28.84 -17.48
C ARG A 16 0.54 -27.68 -16.83
N LYS A 17 1.73 -27.33 -17.35
CA LYS A 17 2.47 -26.14 -16.88
C LYS A 17 1.75 -24.85 -17.25
N LYS A 18 1.19 -24.76 -18.46
CA LYS A 18 0.42 -23.59 -18.91
C LYS A 18 -0.87 -23.43 -18.12
N GLU A 19 -1.61 -24.52 -17.89
CA GLU A 19 -2.82 -24.55 -17.08
C GLU A 19 -2.53 -24.10 -15.64
N LYS A 20 -1.51 -24.68 -14.97
CA LYS A 20 -1.11 -24.25 -13.62
C LYS A 20 -0.67 -22.78 -13.55
N LYS A 21 -0.01 -22.27 -14.58
CA LYS A 21 0.41 -20.85 -14.64
C LYS A 21 -0.80 -19.93 -14.82
N ALA A 22 -1.74 -20.31 -15.69
CA ALA A 22 -2.98 -19.57 -15.90
C ALA A 22 -3.87 -19.57 -14.65
N GLU A 23 -3.99 -20.72 -13.98
CA GLU A 23 -4.74 -20.84 -12.71
C GLU A 23 -4.13 -19.98 -11.60
N LYS A 24 -2.79 -20.02 -11.43
CA LYS A 24 -2.11 -19.18 -10.43
C LYS A 24 -2.22 -17.69 -10.74
N GLN A 25 -2.23 -17.30 -12.02
CA GLN A 25 -2.50 -15.93 -12.43
C GLN A 25 -3.95 -15.55 -12.18
N ALA A 26 -4.91 -16.43 -12.46
CA ALA A 26 -6.33 -16.19 -12.20
C ALA A 26 -6.63 -16.07 -10.70
N ILE A 27 -5.96 -16.83 -9.82
CA ILE A 27 -6.09 -16.67 -8.36
C ILE A 27 -5.51 -15.33 -7.89
N ARG A 28 -4.35 -14.93 -8.43
CA ARG A 28 -3.73 -13.64 -8.09
C ARG A 28 -4.57 -12.47 -8.59
N HIS A 29 -5.04 -12.53 -9.83
CA HIS A 29 -5.87 -11.49 -10.43
C HIS A 29 -7.31 -11.50 -9.90
N GLY A 30 -7.84 -12.66 -9.52
CA GLY A 30 -9.15 -12.79 -8.88
C GLY A 30 -9.17 -12.20 -7.48
N LYS A 31 -8.07 -12.33 -6.72
CA LYS A 31 -7.96 -11.67 -5.40
C LYS A 31 -7.81 -10.14 -5.51
N THR A 32 -7.18 -9.63 -6.57
CA THR A 32 -7.11 -8.18 -6.83
C THR A 32 -8.39 -7.63 -7.46
N ALA A 33 -9.11 -8.41 -8.27
CA ALA A 33 -10.37 -8.00 -8.91
C ALA A 33 -11.56 -8.06 -7.94
N ALA A 34 -11.62 -9.07 -7.06
CA ALA A 34 -12.61 -9.12 -6.00
C ALA A 34 -12.38 -8.01 -4.96
N LYS A 35 -11.11 -7.70 -4.62
CA LYS A 35 -10.81 -6.53 -3.76
C LYS A 35 -11.24 -5.22 -4.44
N LYS A 36 -11.03 -5.09 -5.75
CA LYS A 36 -11.41 -3.89 -6.52
C LYS A 36 -12.91 -3.65 -6.66
N GLU A 37 -13.77 -4.67 -6.54
CA GLU A 37 -15.23 -4.48 -6.56
C GLU A 37 -15.87 -4.37 -5.16
N GLU A 38 -15.14 -4.68 -4.08
CA GLU A 38 -15.58 -4.40 -2.70
C GLU A 38 -15.05 -3.06 -2.15
N ASP A 39 -13.99 -2.48 -2.73
CA ASP A 39 -13.38 -1.20 -2.32
C ASP A 39 -14.21 0.05 -2.72
N ASP A 40 -15.26 -0.07 -3.53
CA ASP A 40 -16.14 1.08 -3.86
C ASP A 40 -17.08 1.48 -2.68
N ASN A 41 -16.97 0.81 -1.52
CA ASN A 41 -17.68 1.17 -0.28
C ASN A 41 -16.74 1.26 0.94
N ASP A 42 -15.43 1.46 0.74
CA ASP A 42 -14.53 1.71 1.87
C ASP A 42 -14.65 3.19 2.29
N ASP A 43 -15.51 3.46 3.27
CA ASP A 43 -15.62 4.75 4.00
C ASP A 43 -14.36 5.06 4.84
N GLY A 44 -13.28 4.27 4.66
CA GLY A 44 -11.94 4.51 5.22
C GLY A 44 -11.11 5.48 4.38
N PRO A 45 -10.07 6.10 4.97
CA PRO A 45 -9.14 6.94 4.21
C PRO A 45 -8.46 6.12 3.10
N ASP A 46 -8.27 6.74 1.93
CA ASP A 46 -7.68 6.11 0.75
C ASP A 46 -6.25 5.59 1.06
N GLU A 47 -6.16 4.28 1.35
CA GLU A 47 -4.91 3.60 1.70
C GLU A 47 -3.84 3.80 0.61
N ASP A 48 -4.24 3.79 -0.66
CA ASP A 48 -3.33 3.98 -1.79
C ASP A 48 -2.76 5.41 -1.82
N ALA A 49 -3.58 6.42 -1.51
CA ALA A 49 -3.11 7.81 -1.38
C ALA A 49 -2.13 7.96 -0.20
N LEU A 50 -2.45 7.39 0.95
CA LEU A 50 -1.59 7.43 2.14
C LEU A 50 -0.25 6.70 1.91
N LEU A 51 -0.22 5.62 1.12
CA LEU A 51 1.02 4.95 0.73
C LEU A 51 1.88 5.79 -0.21
N GLU A 52 1.27 6.55 -1.12
CA GLU A 52 2.00 7.49 -1.98
C GLU A 52 2.57 8.66 -1.16
N GLU A 53 1.82 9.18 -0.18
CA GLU A 53 2.35 10.18 0.77
C GLU A 53 3.56 9.65 1.54
N PHE A 54 3.50 8.40 2.00
CA PHE A 54 4.65 7.76 2.66
C PHE A 54 5.85 7.62 1.72
N ARG A 55 5.61 7.32 0.44
CA ARG A 55 6.68 7.24 -0.55
C ARG A 55 7.37 8.59 -0.74
N VAL A 56 6.61 9.66 -0.95
CA VAL A 56 7.13 11.02 -1.08
C VAL A 56 7.87 11.44 0.19
N LEU A 57 7.36 11.06 1.36
CA LEU A 57 8.02 11.32 2.64
C LEU A 57 9.39 10.62 2.74
N ASN A 58 9.51 9.38 2.28
CA ASN A 58 10.82 8.69 2.23
C ASN A 58 11.78 9.33 1.22
N GLU A 59 11.29 9.72 0.04
CA GLU A 59 12.10 10.40 -0.97
C GLU A 59 12.64 11.74 -0.42
N THR A 60 11.78 12.55 0.17
CA THR A 60 12.16 13.85 0.77
C THR A 60 13.10 13.70 1.97
N PHE A 61 12.92 12.67 2.80
CA PHE A 61 13.84 12.37 3.91
C PHE A 61 15.20 11.87 3.41
N ALA A 62 15.22 11.00 2.39
CA ALA A 62 16.45 10.52 1.77
C ALA A 62 17.26 11.65 1.10
N ASP A 63 16.57 12.64 0.54
CA ASP A 63 17.16 13.86 0.00
C ASP A 63 17.61 14.85 1.10
N GLY A 64 17.33 14.56 2.37
CA GLY A 64 17.67 15.40 3.52
C GLY A 64 16.81 16.67 3.63
N GLY A 65 15.65 16.72 2.96
CA GLY A 65 14.72 17.85 2.98
C GLY A 65 13.82 17.90 4.21
N VAL A 66 13.86 16.86 5.05
CA VAL A 66 13.03 16.70 6.26
C VAL A 66 13.92 16.19 7.39
N SER A 67 13.74 16.71 8.61
CA SER A 67 14.48 16.24 9.78
C SER A 67 14.01 14.83 10.21
N GLN A 68 14.82 14.12 11.00
CA GLN A 68 14.43 12.81 11.53
C GLN A 68 13.14 12.89 12.35
N ASP A 69 13.03 13.90 13.21
CA ASP A 69 11.86 14.08 14.07
C ASP A 69 10.60 14.34 13.23
N ASP A 70 10.71 15.15 12.16
CA ASP A 70 9.63 15.45 11.20
C ASP A 70 9.19 14.23 10.40
N PHE A 71 10.15 13.42 9.99
CA PHE A 71 9.90 12.18 9.29
C PHE A 71 9.13 11.20 10.19
N ASP A 72 9.60 10.99 11.42
CA ASP A 72 8.97 10.04 12.35
C ASP A 72 7.56 10.49 12.75
N TYR A 73 7.34 11.79 12.93
CA TYR A 73 6.02 12.37 13.20
C TYR A 73 5.05 12.12 12.02
N ARG A 74 5.41 12.53 10.81
CA ARG A 74 4.57 12.39 9.60
C ARG A 74 4.32 10.92 9.27
N LYS A 75 5.31 10.06 9.45
CA LYS A 75 5.18 8.62 9.26
C LYS A 75 4.16 8.01 10.23
N ALA A 76 4.22 8.39 11.51
CA ALA A 76 3.28 7.93 12.51
C ALA A 76 1.84 8.41 12.20
N GLU A 77 1.68 9.65 11.72
CA GLU A 77 0.38 10.18 11.28
C GLU A 77 -0.21 9.35 10.13
N ILE A 78 0.59 9.07 9.09
CA ILE A 78 0.17 8.24 7.96
C ILE A 78 -0.20 6.82 8.41
N PHE A 79 0.58 6.23 9.33
CA PHE A 79 0.34 4.87 9.79
C PHE A 79 -0.87 4.79 10.74
N ALA A 80 -1.11 5.82 11.54
CA ALA A 80 -2.31 5.93 12.36
C ALA A 80 -3.56 6.11 11.51
N ALA A 81 -3.48 6.89 10.42
CA ALA A 81 -4.58 7.02 9.45
C ALA A 81 -4.95 5.69 8.78
N MET A 82 -3.96 4.82 8.54
CA MET A 82 -4.17 3.44 8.06
C MET A 82 -4.59 2.44 9.17
N GLY A 83 -4.63 2.86 10.44
CA GLY A 83 -4.89 1.95 11.57
C GLY A 83 -3.76 0.95 11.88
N LEU A 84 -2.53 1.23 11.42
CA LEU A 84 -1.34 0.37 11.57
C LEU A 84 -0.41 0.80 12.73
N GLY A 85 -0.81 1.78 13.53
CA GLY A 85 -0.03 2.28 14.67
C GLY A 85 -0.78 3.30 15.51
N ASP A 86 -0.11 3.78 16.55
CA ASP A 86 -0.62 4.85 17.41
C ASP A 86 -0.35 6.23 16.79
N PRO A 87 -1.25 7.22 16.95
CA PRO A 87 -1.03 8.57 16.48
C PRO A 87 0.20 9.18 17.17
N PRO A 88 1.00 10.00 16.45
CA PRO A 88 2.19 10.61 17.03
C PRO A 88 1.81 11.48 18.22
N GLU A 89 2.69 11.54 19.22
CA GLU A 89 2.54 12.50 20.31
C GLU A 89 2.49 13.93 19.75
N PRO A 90 1.54 14.76 20.19
CA PRO A 90 1.47 16.15 19.76
C PRO A 90 2.75 16.85 20.19
N ARG A 91 3.43 17.47 19.22
CA ARG A 91 4.64 18.23 19.48
C ARG A 91 4.28 19.45 20.33
N GLU A 92 5.11 19.74 21.33
CA GLU A 92 4.90 20.89 22.22
C GLU A 92 4.79 22.22 21.46
N ASP A 93 5.47 22.35 20.30
CA ASP A 93 5.36 23.53 19.42
C ASP A 93 3.98 23.69 18.74
N ALA A 94 3.23 22.60 18.55
CA ALA A 94 1.89 22.63 17.97
C ALA A 94 0.79 22.87 19.02
N ALA A 95 1.06 22.56 20.30
CA ALA A 95 0.16 22.85 21.40
C ALA A 95 0.02 24.36 21.65
N ASP A 96 1.12 25.12 21.51
CA ASP A 96 1.10 26.58 21.55
C ASP A 96 0.33 27.18 20.35
N ALA A 97 0.50 26.62 19.14
CA ALA A 97 -0.19 27.09 17.94
C ALA A 97 -1.71 26.81 17.95
N ALA A 98 -2.13 25.68 18.54
CA ALA A 98 -3.54 25.33 18.69
C ALA A 98 -4.24 26.20 19.76
N ASP A 99 -3.53 26.57 20.83
CA ASP A 99 -4.06 27.46 21.86
C ASP A 99 -4.12 28.93 21.38
N GLU A 100 -3.15 29.40 20.59
CA GLU A 100 -3.16 30.76 20.00
C GLU A 100 -4.27 30.95 18.95
N ALA A 101 -4.56 29.91 18.16
CA ALA A 101 -5.67 29.91 17.21
C ALA A 101 -7.05 29.92 17.91
N ALA A 102 -7.15 29.34 19.11
CA ALA A 102 -8.37 29.38 19.91
C ALA A 102 -8.56 30.72 20.63
N GLN A 103 -7.48 31.42 21.01
CA GLN A 103 -7.54 32.71 21.71
C GLN A 103 -7.68 33.93 20.79
N SER A 104 -7.39 33.80 19.49
CA SER A 104 -7.51 34.90 18.51
C SER A 104 -8.87 34.99 17.82
N ALA A 105 -9.82 34.13 18.20
CA ALA A 105 -11.17 34.07 17.65
C ALA A 105 -12.27 34.67 18.57
N ASP A 106 -11.90 35.33 19.68
CA ASP A 106 -12.82 36.06 20.59
C ASP A 106 -12.84 37.57 20.32
#